data_AF-A0A966IN86-F1
#
_entry.id   AF-A0A966IN86-F1
#
_cell.length_a   1.000
_cell.length_b   1.000
_cell.length_c   1.000
_cell.angle_alpha   90.00
_cell.angle_beta   90.00
_cell.angle_gamma   90.00
#
_symmetry.space_group_name_H-M   'P 1'
#
loop_
_entity.id
_entity.type
_entity.pdbx_description
1 polymer ?
#
loop_
_entity_poly.entity_id
_entity_poly.type
_entity_poly.pdbx_seq_one_letter_code
_entity_poly.pdbx_strand_id
1 'polypeptide(L)' 'MVASYKQFCPVAMAAEVLETRWTLLIVRELCLGSKHFNELRRGVPKMSPTLLSKRLRE' A
#
# COMPACT_ATOMS: atom_id res chain seq x y z
N MET A 1 16.39 4.85 4.71
CA MET A 1 16.74 3.42 4.66
C MET A 1 15.51 2.65 5.11
N VAL A 2 14.95 1.79 4.27
CA VAL A 2 13.93 0.84 4.73
C VAL A 2 14.62 -0.10 5.69
N ALA A 3 14.11 -0.24 6.91
CA ALA A 3 14.63 -1.23 7.84
C ALA A 3 14.35 -2.62 7.22
N SER A 4 15.40 -3.40 6.99
CA SER A 4 15.27 -4.77 6.49
C SER A 4 15.48 -5.75 7.63
N TYR A 5 14.56 -6.68 7.77
CA TYR A 5 14.62 -7.75 8.77
C TYR A 5 15.69 -8.78 8.43
N LYS A 6 16.11 -8.89 7.15
CA LYS A 6 17.16 -9.81 6.65
C LYS A 6 16.95 -11.27 7.09
N GLN A 7 15.71 -11.71 7.13
CA GLN A 7 15.32 -13.06 7.55
C GLN A 7 14.54 -13.75 6.43
N PHE A 8 14.71 -15.07 6.29
CA PHE A 8 13.91 -15.89 5.37
C PHE A 8 12.48 -16.15 5.89
N CYS A 9 12.11 -15.54 7.03
CA CYS A 9 10.75 -15.62 7.55
C CYS A 9 9.77 -14.97 6.56
N PRO A 10 8.77 -15.70 6.02
CA PRO A 10 7.86 -15.14 5.02
C PRO A 10 7.09 -13.91 5.50
N VAL A 11 6.77 -13.86 6.81
CA VAL A 11 6.11 -12.70 7.42
C VAL A 11 7.03 -11.48 7.40
N ALA A 12 8.31 -11.66 7.73
CA ALA A 12 9.28 -10.56 7.71
C ALA A 12 9.50 -10.05 6.28
N MET A 13 9.61 -10.95 5.29
CA MET A 13 9.73 -10.58 3.88
C MET A 13 8.50 -9.81 3.37
N ALA A 14 7.29 -10.23 3.73
CA ALA A 14 6.07 -9.51 3.38
C ALA A 14 6.02 -8.12 4.05
N ALA A 15 6.45 -8.02 5.31
CA ALA A 15 6.50 -6.76 6.03
C ALA A 15 7.45 -5.74 5.34
N GLU A 16 8.60 -6.18 4.80
CA GLU A 16 9.51 -5.30 4.07
C GLU A 16 8.84 -4.59 2.88
N VAL A 17 7.84 -5.20 2.26
CA VAL A 17 7.08 -4.62 1.14
C VAL A 17 5.87 -3.82 1.65
N LEU A 18 5.16 -4.34 2.65
CA LEU A 18 3.85 -3.83 3.07
C LEU A 18 3.90 -2.77 4.19
N GLU A 19 5.03 -2.61 4.89
CA GLU A 19 5.25 -1.67 6.01
C GLU A 19 4.97 -0.21 5.65
N THR A 20 5.09 0.11 4.37
CA THR A 20 4.96 1.47 3.91
C THR A 20 3.58 2.04 4.25
N ARG A 21 3.56 3.20 4.92
CA ARG A 21 2.31 3.87 5.32
C ARG A 21 1.39 3.96 4.10
N TRP A 22 0.16 3.50 4.32
CA TRP A 22 -0.96 3.40 3.39
C TRP A 22 -1.00 2.18 2.46
N THR A 23 0.08 1.42 2.29
CA THR A 23 0.12 0.29 1.33
C THR A 23 -0.97 -0.73 1.61
N LEU A 24 -1.12 -1.15 2.87
CA LEU A 24 -2.17 -2.11 3.25
C LEU A 24 -3.60 -1.58 3.02
N LEU A 25 -3.82 -0.27 3.12
CA LEU A 25 -5.13 0.32 2.85
C LEU A 25 -5.45 0.32 1.35
N ILE A 26 -4.45 0.55 0.49
CA ILE A 26 -4.59 0.43 -0.95
C ILE A 26 -4.86 -1.03 -1.34
N VAL A 27 -4.09 -1.98 -0.79
CA VAL A 27 -4.29 -3.43 -1.02
C VAL A 27 -5.70 -3.84 -0.61
N ARG A 28 -6.19 -3.38 0.55
CA ARG A 28 -7.57 -3.63 0.99
C ARG A 28 -8.60 -3.18 -0.05
N GLU A 29 -8.47 -1.95 -0.58
CA GLU A 29 -9.43 -1.44 -1.57
C GLU A 29 -9.37 -2.21 -2.90
N LEU A 30 -8.18 -2.67 -3.31
CA LEU A 30 -8.03 -3.55 -4.46
C LEU A 30 -8.70 -4.91 -4.23
N CYS A 31 -8.53 -5.51 -3.06
CA CYS A 31 -9.21 -6.76 -2.68
C CYS A 31 -10.74 -6.60 -2.61
N LEU A 32 -11.24 -5.41 -2.27
CA LEU A 32 -12.66 -5.06 -2.29
C LEU A 32 -13.19 -4.73 -3.69
N GLY A 33 -12.33 -4.78 -4.72
CA GLY A 33 -12.73 -4.67 -6.12
C GLY A 33 -12.63 -3.26 -6.72
N SER A 34 -11.99 -2.30 -6.05
CA SER A 34 -11.67 -1.01 -6.68
C SER A 34 -10.76 -1.22 -7.89
N LYS A 35 -11.15 -0.68 -9.05
CA LYS A 35 -10.40 -0.78 -10.32
C LYS A 35 -9.94 0.56 -10.84
N HIS A 36 -10.58 1.64 -10.40
CA HIS A 36 -10.27 3.00 -10.85
C HIS A 36 -9.70 3.87 -9.74
N PHE A 37 -8.87 4.85 -10.12
CA PHE A 37 -8.21 5.77 -9.19
C PHE A 37 -9.20 6.45 -8.23
N ASN A 38 -10.35 6.90 -8.75
CA ASN A 38 -11.35 7.58 -7.94
C ASN A 38 -12.08 6.64 -6.96
N GLU A 39 -12.16 5.35 -7.25
CA GLU A 39 -12.70 4.35 -6.32
C GLU A 39 -11.72 4.16 -5.15
N LEU A 40 -10.45 3.93 -5.46
CA LEU A 40 -9.38 3.84 -4.46
C LEU A 40 -9.34 5.09 -3.58
N ARG A 41 -9.39 6.28 -4.18
CA ARG A 41 -9.38 7.55 -3.45
C ARG A 41 -10.53 7.70 -2.46
N ARG A 42 -11.73 7.19 -2.81
CA ARG A 42 -12.89 7.19 -1.89
C ARG A 42 -12.66 6.24 -0.70
N GLY A 43 -11.98 5.12 -0.93
CA GLY A 43 -11.61 4.16 0.11
C GLY A 43 -10.51 4.62 1.06
N VAL A 44 -9.68 5.58 0.65
CA VAL A 44 -8.59 6.17 1.46
C VAL A 44 -8.71 7.71 1.57
N PRO A 45 -9.79 8.26 2.14
CA PRO A 45 -10.11 9.69 2.04
C PRO A 45 -9.10 10.63 2.72
N LYS A 46 -8.29 10.11 3.64
CA LYS A 46 -7.24 10.87 4.34
C LYS A 46 -5.90 10.91 3.59
N MET A 47 -5.78 10.19 2.47
CA MET A 47 -4.59 10.23 1.62
C MET A 47 -4.75 11.30 0.54
N SER A 48 -3.71 12.11 0.32
CA SER A 48 -3.74 13.08 -0.79
C SER A 48 -3.70 12.34 -2.14
N PRO A 49 -4.36 12.89 -3.19
CA PRO A 49 -4.33 12.28 -4.53
C PRO A 49 -2.91 12.11 -5.08
N THR A 50 -2.04 13.09 -4.84
CA THR A 50 -0.63 13.04 -5.28
C THR A 50 0.13 11.89 -4.60
N LEU A 51 -0.11 11.67 -3.30
CA LEU A 51 0.50 10.55 -2.59
C LEU A 51 -0.07 9.21 -3.08
N LEU A 52 -1.38 9.12 -3.34
CA LEU A 52 -1.99 7.91 -3.91
C LEU A 52 -1.37 7.57 -5.27
N SER A 53 -1.26 8.55 -6.17
CA SER A 53 -0.62 8.36 -7.48
C SER A 53 0.84 7.94 -7.36
N LYS A 54 1.57 8.46 -6.37
CA LYS A 54 2.95 8.03 -6.10
C LYS A 54 2.99 6.57 -5.65
N ARG A 55 2.15 6.19 -4.69
CA ARG A 55 2.08 4.81 -4.15
C ARG A 55 1.69 3.78 -5.20
N LEU A 56 0.78 4.11 -6.11
CA LEU A 56 0.37 3.19 -7.18
C LEU A 56 1.44 2.95 -8.26
N ARG A 57 2.53 3.74 -8.26
CA ARG A 57 3.67 3.59 -9.20
C ARG A 57 4.88 2.91 -8.57
N GLU A 58 4.89 2.74 -7.25
CA GLU A 58 5.92 1.99 -6.53
C GLU A 58 5.70 0.49 -6.75
#